data_AF-A0A3R6GUT0-F1
#
_entry.id   AF-A0A3R6GUT0-F1
#
_cell.length_a   1.000
_cell.length_b   1.000
_cell.length_c   1.000
_cell.angle_alpha   90.00
_cell.angle_beta   90.00
_cell.angle_gamma   90.00
#
_symmetry.space_group_name_H-M   'P 1'
#
loop_
_entity.id
_entity.type
_entity.pdbx_description
1 polymer ?
#
loop_
_entity_poly.entity_id
_entity_poly.type
_entity_poly.pdbx_seq_one_letter_code
_entity_poly.pdbx_strand_id
1 'polypeptide(L)'
;MTKEEAKEFYPILQVFAEGKAIECRTKPSAIEDENVPNEWAEINVIEFNHNKEYRIKPNLEPESEYRPFKDAEECWQEMLKHQPFGVVKDKYFANYQTHRAFTCLVTNGCHFRGYEDETFENSFKNLLFADGTPFGVKVEK
;
A
#
# COMPACT_ATOMS: atom_id res chain seq x y z
N MET A 1 21.65 3.09 24.20
CA MET A 1 20.47 3.84 23.76
C MET A 1 20.17 4.93 24.78
N THR A 2 20.18 6.20 24.37
CA THR A 2 19.71 7.35 25.15
C THR A 2 18.18 7.40 25.14
N LYS A 3 17.58 8.33 25.90
CA LYS A 3 16.12 8.52 25.87
C LYS A 3 15.64 9.03 24.51
N GLU A 4 16.43 9.85 23.85
CA GLU A 4 16.19 10.40 22.53
C GLU A 4 16.26 9.31 21.47
N GLU A 5 17.32 8.48 21.49
CA GLU A 5 17.46 7.33 20.59
C GLU A 5 16.30 6.32 20.78
N ALA A 6 15.82 6.14 22.02
CA ALA A 6 14.67 5.28 22.30
C ALA A 6 13.37 5.82 21.69
N LYS A 7 13.16 7.15 21.71
CA LYS A 7 11.98 7.78 21.07
C LYS A 7 12.00 7.62 19.56
N GLU A 8 13.18 7.75 18.95
CA GLU A 8 13.35 7.55 17.50
C GLU A 8 13.16 6.09 17.09
N PHE A 9 13.57 5.16 17.96
CA PHE A 9 13.45 3.73 17.68
C PHE A 9 12.04 3.16 17.95
N TYR A 10 11.28 3.78 18.86
CA TYR A 10 9.95 3.30 19.26
C TYR A 10 8.96 3.08 18.10
N PRO A 11 8.85 3.98 17.10
CA PRO A 11 8.01 3.74 15.92
C PRO A 11 8.37 2.46 15.16
N ILE A 12 9.67 2.13 15.05
CA ILE A 12 10.14 0.90 14.39
C ILE A 12 9.64 -0.33 15.14
N LEU A 13 9.73 -0.31 16.47
CA LEU A 13 9.23 -1.40 17.33
C LEU A 13 7.71 -1.58 17.21
N GLN A 14 6.95 -0.48 17.15
CA GLN A 14 5.50 -0.56 16.99
C GLN A 14 5.12 -1.23 15.66
N VAL A 15 5.71 -0.79 14.53
CA VAL A 15 5.38 -1.40 13.23
C VAL A 15 5.86 -2.84 13.10
N PHE A 16 6.97 -3.20 13.75
CA PHE A 16 7.45 -4.57 13.81
C PHE A 16 6.47 -5.46 14.58
N ALA A 17 5.92 -4.97 15.71
CA ALA A 17 4.90 -5.68 16.48
C ALA A 17 3.58 -5.84 15.70
N GLU A 18 3.27 -4.91 14.81
CA GLU A 18 2.12 -4.96 13.89
C GLU A 18 2.36 -5.90 12.68
N GLY A 19 3.54 -6.51 12.56
CA GLY A 19 3.88 -7.43 11.47
C GLY A 19 4.19 -6.74 10.14
N LYS A 20 4.54 -5.44 10.15
CA LYS A 20 4.93 -4.70 8.94
C LYS A 20 6.40 -4.94 8.60
N ALA A 21 6.72 -4.86 7.31
CA ALA A 21 8.10 -5.00 6.84
C ALA A 21 8.97 -3.82 7.33
N ILE A 22 10.12 -4.16 7.89
CA ILE A 22 11.16 -3.21 8.27
C ILE A 22 12.45 -3.58 7.57
N GLU A 23 13.28 -2.59 7.30
CA GLU A 23 14.59 -2.78 6.68
C GLU A 23 15.70 -2.34 7.62
N CYS A 24 16.85 -2.98 7.47
CA CYS A 24 18.06 -2.70 8.21
C CYS A 24 19.25 -2.60 7.26
N ARG A 25 20.21 -1.75 7.60
CA ARG A 25 21.54 -1.72 6.97
C ARG A 25 22.60 -1.33 7.99
N THR A 26 23.87 -1.46 7.60
CA THR A 26 24.98 -0.94 8.41
C THR A 26 25.01 0.59 8.30
N LYS A 27 25.25 1.30 9.39
CA LYS A 27 25.46 2.75 9.35
C LYS A 27 26.64 3.07 8.44
N PRO A 28 26.54 4.05 7.53
CA PRO A 28 27.67 4.43 6.68
C PRO A 28 28.95 4.74 7.45
N SER A 29 28.84 5.33 8.64
CA SER A 29 29.97 5.63 9.53
C SER A 29 30.66 4.39 10.12
N ALA A 30 30.07 3.21 10.00
CA ALA A 30 30.60 1.95 10.52
C ALA A 30 31.11 1.01 9.40
N ILE A 31 31.19 1.51 8.17
CA ILE A 31 31.72 0.79 7.01
C ILE A 31 33.20 1.15 6.86
N GLU A 32 34.08 0.15 6.91
CA GLU A 32 35.53 0.36 6.76
C GLU A 32 35.96 0.45 5.29
N ASP A 33 35.20 -0.16 4.37
CA ASP A 33 35.45 -0.15 2.92
C ASP A 33 34.19 0.29 2.17
N GLU A 34 34.26 1.48 1.56
CA GLU A 34 33.17 2.09 0.80
C GLU A 34 32.72 1.25 -0.41
N ASN A 35 33.53 0.27 -0.84
CA ASN A 35 33.17 -0.65 -1.92
C ASN A 35 32.27 -1.81 -1.46
N VAL A 36 32.03 -1.96 -0.15
CA VAL A 36 31.10 -2.96 0.38
C VAL A 36 29.66 -2.49 0.13
N PRO A 37 28.85 -3.25 -0.62
CA PRO A 37 27.45 -2.91 -0.83
C PRO A 37 26.72 -2.82 0.50
N ASN A 38 26.05 -1.68 0.75
CA ASN A 38 25.30 -1.42 1.97
C ASN A 38 23.88 -0.97 1.66
N GLU A 39 23.17 -1.86 0.97
CA GLU A 39 21.76 -1.69 0.63
C GLU A 39 20.87 -2.01 1.83
N TRP A 40 19.65 -1.50 1.79
CA TRP A 40 18.62 -1.82 2.77
C TRP A 40 18.11 -3.24 2.54
N ALA A 41 18.05 -4.04 3.61
CA ALA A 41 17.55 -5.41 3.55
C ALA A 41 16.40 -5.60 4.54
N GLU A 42 15.33 -6.27 4.11
CA GLU A 42 14.21 -6.62 4.97
C GLU A 42 14.66 -7.61 6.05
N ILE A 43 14.17 -7.42 7.28
CA ILE A 43 14.51 -8.28 8.43
C ILE A 43 13.27 -8.83 9.12
N ASN A 44 13.39 -10.05 9.62
CA ASN A 44 12.36 -10.70 10.45
C ASN A 44 12.72 -10.68 11.94
N VAL A 45 13.92 -10.23 12.30
CA VAL A 45 14.42 -10.16 13.67
C VAL A 45 15.20 -8.86 13.85
N ILE A 46 14.87 -8.10 14.90
CA ILE A 46 15.60 -6.91 15.29
C ILE A 46 16.78 -7.31 16.18
N GLU A 47 17.99 -7.18 15.64
CA GLU A 47 19.23 -7.35 16.41
C GLU A 47 19.70 -6.00 16.95
N PHE A 48 19.58 -5.73 18.25
CA PHE A 48 20.05 -4.45 18.81
C PHE A 48 21.57 -4.28 18.63
N ASN A 49 21.96 -3.51 17.61
CA ASN A 49 23.35 -3.26 17.24
C ASN A 49 23.55 -1.77 16.94
N HIS A 50 24.52 -1.14 17.62
CA HIS A 50 24.84 0.29 17.47
C HIS A 50 25.32 0.68 16.07
N ASN A 51 25.85 -0.28 15.31
CA ASN A 51 26.33 -0.10 13.94
C ASN A 51 25.24 -0.31 12.89
N LYS A 52 24.00 -0.64 13.30
CA LYS A 52 22.86 -0.81 12.41
C LYS A 52 21.93 0.39 12.49
N GLU A 53 21.28 0.69 11.39
CA GLU A 53 20.16 1.60 11.34
C GLU A 53 18.97 0.91 10.69
N TYR A 54 17.79 1.30 11.17
CA TYR A 54 16.53 0.68 10.81
C TYR A 54 15.63 1.73 10.19
N ARG A 55 14.81 1.29 9.24
CA ARG A 55 13.68 2.06 8.77
C ARG A 55 12.49 1.15 8.63
N ILE A 56 11.31 1.75 8.74
CA ILE A 56 10.12 1.14 8.16
C ILE A 56 10.44 0.99 6.68
N LYS A 57 10.30 -0.22 6.14
CA LYS A 57 10.47 -0.44 4.71
C LYS A 57 9.65 0.64 4.02
N PRO A 58 10.23 1.55 3.23
CA PRO A 58 9.45 2.49 2.47
C PRO A 58 8.49 1.62 1.69
N ASN A 59 7.20 1.75 1.95
CA ASN A 59 6.24 0.97 1.21
C ASN A 59 6.52 1.33 -0.26
N LEU A 60 7.03 0.38 -1.03
CA LEU A 60 7.13 0.53 -2.49
C LEU A 60 5.72 0.48 -3.11
N GLU A 61 4.71 0.14 -2.31
CA GLU A 61 3.35 0.67 -2.49
C GLU A 61 3.36 2.07 -1.84
N PRO A 62 3.23 3.19 -2.57
CA PRO A 62 3.09 4.50 -1.91
C PRO A 62 2.11 4.39 -0.74
N GLU A 63 2.32 5.10 0.38
CA GLU A 63 1.21 5.46 1.27
C GLU A 63 0.09 5.84 0.33
N SER A 64 -0.89 4.95 0.18
CA SER A 64 -1.62 4.92 -1.08
C SER A 64 -2.15 6.32 -1.27
N GLU A 65 -1.71 6.97 -2.37
CA GLU A 65 -2.27 8.27 -2.73
C GLU A 65 -3.78 8.14 -2.88
N TYR A 66 -4.35 6.94 -2.79
CA TYR A 66 -5.75 6.60 -2.90
C TYR A 66 -6.28 5.93 -1.63
N ARG A 67 -7.55 6.10 -1.34
CA ARG A 67 -8.27 5.35 -0.29
C ARG A 67 -9.56 4.76 -0.87
N PRO A 68 -10.16 3.74 -0.23
CA PRO A 68 -11.50 3.32 -0.60
C PRO A 68 -12.51 4.46 -0.47
N PHE A 69 -13.61 4.33 -1.20
CA PHE A 69 -14.74 5.26 -1.12
C PHE A 69 -15.37 5.24 0.27
N LYS A 70 -15.74 6.41 0.79
CA LYS A 70 -16.42 6.55 2.09
C LYS A 70 -17.90 6.18 1.99
N ASP A 71 -18.52 6.44 0.84
CA ASP A 71 -19.94 6.23 0.58
C ASP A 71 -20.21 6.07 -0.94
N ALA A 72 -21.46 5.70 -1.26
CA ALA A 72 -21.91 5.48 -2.62
C ALA A 72 -21.85 6.74 -3.50
N GLU A 73 -22.10 7.93 -2.94
CA GLU A 73 -22.05 9.19 -3.70
C GLU A 73 -20.62 9.49 -4.16
N GLU A 74 -19.65 9.34 -3.25
CA GLU A 74 -18.23 9.52 -3.57
C GLU A 74 -17.76 8.53 -4.65
N CYS A 75 -18.19 7.25 -4.54
CA CYS A 75 -17.91 6.26 -5.57
C CYS A 75 -18.48 6.66 -6.93
N TRP A 76 -19.75 7.08 -6.98
CA TRP A 76 -20.41 7.46 -8.22
C TRP A 76 -19.72 8.65 -8.89
N GLN A 77 -19.41 9.70 -8.11
CA GLN A 77 -18.74 10.89 -8.62
C GLN A 77 -17.33 10.60 -9.13
N GLU A 78 -16.57 9.72 -8.47
CA GLU A 78 -15.26 9.33 -8.97
C GLU A 78 -15.36 8.51 -10.25
N MET A 79 -16.26 7.52 -10.31
CA MET A 79 -16.47 6.68 -11.49
C MET A 79 -16.78 7.48 -12.76
N LEU A 80 -17.49 8.61 -12.64
CA LEU A 80 -17.81 9.49 -13.77
C LEU A 80 -16.56 10.15 -14.41
N LYS A 81 -15.44 10.23 -13.68
CA LYS A 81 -14.17 10.79 -14.16
C LYS A 81 -13.38 9.80 -15.03
N HIS A 82 -13.64 8.50 -14.89
CA HIS A 82 -12.89 7.45 -15.54
C HIS A 82 -13.54 6.97 -16.84
N GLN A 83 -12.72 6.58 -17.81
CA GLN A 83 -13.18 6.06 -19.09
C GLN A 83 -12.52 4.72 -19.44
N PRO A 84 -13.27 3.73 -19.97
CA PRO A 84 -14.73 3.74 -20.12
C PRO A 84 -15.47 3.66 -18.77
N PHE A 85 -16.60 4.37 -18.68
CA PHE A 85 -17.43 4.39 -17.48
C PHE A 85 -17.85 2.98 -17.06
N GLY A 86 -17.72 2.67 -15.77
CA GLY A 86 -18.19 1.41 -15.20
C GLY A 86 -17.37 0.18 -15.63
N VAL A 87 -16.14 0.35 -16.14
CA VAL A 87 -15.27 -0.79 -16.46
C VAL A 87 -14.08 -0.83 -15.52
N VAL A 88 -13.84 -2.00 -14.94
CA VAL A 88 -12.72 -2.27 -14.02
C VAL A 88 -11.93 -3.49 -14.48
N LYS A 89 -10.72 -3.66 -13.95
CA LYS A 89 -9.87 -4.83 -14.17
C LYS A 89 -9.23 -5.29 -12.87
N ASP A 90 -8.95 -6.58 -12.76
CA ASP A 90 -8.30 -7.17 -11.58
C ASP A 90 -6.84 -6.65 -11.42
N LYS A 91 -6.46 -6.27 -10.20
CA LYS A 91 -5.12 -5.73 -9.87
C LYS A 91 -4.02 -6.79 -9.93
N TYR A 92 -4.30 -8.03 -9.51
CA TYR A 92 -3.28 -9.06 -9.29
C TYR A 92 -3.26 -10.21 -10.32
N PHE A 93 -4.30 -10.33 -11.15
CA PHE A 93 -4.40 -11.40 -12.14
C PHE A 93 -3.85 -10.97 -13.51
N ALA A 94 -2.54 -10.74 -13.59
CA ALA A 94 -1.86 -10.35 -14.84
C ALA A 94 -2.07 -11.34 -16.00
N ASN A 95 -2.30 -12.63 -15.69
CA ASN A 95 -2.44 -13.69 -16.71
C ASN A 95 -3.90 -13.86 -17.20
N TYR A 96 -4.87 -13.20 -16.55
CA TYR A 96 -6.30 -13.27 -16.86
C TYR A 96 -6.97 -11.91 -16.67
N GLN A 97 -6.38 -10.83 -17.21
CA GLN A 97 -6.94 -9.48 -17.11
C GLN A 97 -8.31 -9.41 -17.79
N THR A 98 -9.35 -9.77 -17.06
CA THR A 98 -10.74 -9.66 -17.51
C THR A 98 -11.24 -8.30 -17.13
N HIS A 99 -11.62 -7.52 -18.14
CA HIS A 99 -12.44 -6.33 -17.91
C HIS A 99 -13.81 -6.77 -17.40
N ARG A 100 -14.26 -6.16 -16.32
CA ARG A 100 -15.57 -6.41 -15.70
C ARG A 100 -16.42 -5.16 -15.85
N ALA A 101 -17.67 -5.39 -16.20
CA ALA A 101 -18.67 -4.33 -16.26
C ALA A 101 -19.30 -4.17 -14.88
N PHE A 102 -19.38 -2.92 -14.42
CA PHE A 102 -20.18 -2.48 -13.29
C PHE A 102 -21.65 -2.84 -13.54
N THR A 103 -22.30 -3.37 -12.51
CA THR A 103 -23.71 -3.79 -12.58
C THR A 103 -24.58 -2.97 -11.64
N CYS A 104 -24.11 -2.69 -10.43
CA CYS A 104 -24.90 -1.99 -9.42
C CYS A 104 -24.02 -1.29 -8.38
N LEU A 105 -24.49 -0.16 -7.86
CA LEU A 105 -23.91 0.53 -6.71
C LEU A 105 -24.81 0.26 -5.50
N VAL A 106 -24.23 -0.21 -4.40
CA VAL A 106 -24.92 -0.48 -3.14
C VAL A 106 -24.38 0.41 -2.03
N THR A 107 -25.04 0.42 -0.87
CA THR A 107 -24.77 1.37 0.22
C THR A 107 -23.28 1.46 0.61
N ASN A 108 -22.58 0.32 0.63
CA ASN A 108 -21.17 0.24 1.08
C ASN A 108 -20.25 -0.46 0.06
N GLY A 109 -20.63 -0.49 -1.22
CA GLY A 109 -19.95 -1.32 -2.21
C GLY A 109 -20.44 -1.17 -3.65
N CYS A 110 -19.86 -1.99 -4.54
CA CYS A 110 -20.18 -2.04 -5.96
C CYS A 110 -20.24 -3.48 -6.43
N HIS A 111 -21.18 -3.81 -7.30
CA HIS A 111 -21.23 -5.09 -7.97
C HIS A 111 -20.64 -4.97 -9.38
N PHE A 112 -19.92 -6.00 -9.77
CA PHE A 112 -19.38 -6.15 -11.12
C PHE A 112 -19.73 -7.54 -11.64
N ARG A 113 -19.73 -7.72 -12.96
CA ARG A 113 -20.02 -9.03 -13.54
C ARG A 113 -19.08 -10.11 -12.97
N GLY A 114 -19.66 -11.06 -12.23
CA GLY A 114 -18.94 -12.16 -11.58
C GLY A 114 -18.27 -11.80 -10.25
N TYR A 115 -18.56 -10.61 -9.70
CA TYR A 115 -18.12 -10.11 -8.40
C TYR A 115 -19.32 -9.43 -7.74
N GLU A 116 -20.02 -10.20 -6.90
CA GLU A 116 -21.20 -9.74 -6.18
C GLU A 116 -20.86 -9.49 -4.70
N ASP A 117 -21.56 -8.54 -4.08
CA ASP A 117 -21.44 -8.16 -2.65
C ASP A 117 -20.06 -7.59 -2.24
N GLU A 118 -19.37 -6.96 -3.19
CA GLU A 118 -18.05 -6.37 -2.98
C GLU A 118 -18.12 -5.03 -2.24
N THR A 119 -17.45 -4.94 -1.09
CA THR A 119 -17.34 -3.68 -0.34
C THR A 119 -16.39 -2.71 -1.04
N PHE A 120 -16.49 -1.41 -0.73
CA PHE A 120 -15.53 -0.43 -1.27
C PHE A 120 -14.08 -0.75 -0.87
N GLU A 121 -13.86 -1.29 0.33
CA GLU A 121 -12.53 -1.70 0.77
C GLU A 121 -11.99 -2.86 -0.04
N ASN A 122 -12.81 -3.88 -0.32
CA ASN A 122 -12.38 -5.04 -1.07
C ASN A 122 -12.21 -4.70 -2.57
N SER A 123 -13.12 -3.88 -3.11
CA SER A 123 -13.00 -3.34 -4.47
C SER A 123 -11.70 -2.55 -4.64
N PHE A 124 -11.37 -1.67 -3.69
CA PHE A 124 -10.14 -0.89 -3.71
C PHE A 124 -8.88 -1.76 -3.66
N LYS A 125 -8.88 -2.84 -2.87
CA LYS A 125 -7.76 -3.78 -2.78
C LYS A 125 -7.55 -4.56 -4.08
N ASN A 126 -8.63 -4.99 -4.72
CA ASN A 126 -8.57 -6.00 -5.78
C ASN A 126 -8.73 -5.43 -7.20
N LEU A 127 -9.26 -4.22 -7.35
CA LEU A 127 -9.64 -3.67 -8.65
C LEU A 127 -8.89 -2.38 -8.99
N LEU A 128 -8.70 -2.20 -10.29
CA LEU A 128 -8.29 -0.95 -10.92
C LEU A 128 -9.41 -0.48 -11.86
N PHE A 129 -9.53 0.82 -12.05
CA PHE A 129 -10.25 1.35 -13.20
C PHE A 129 -9.61 0.87 -14.51
N ALA A 130 -10.39 0.87 -15.59
CA ALA A 130 -9.89 0.45 -16.91
C ALA A 130 -8.63 1.23 -17.35
N ASP A 131 -8.57 2.54 -17.03
CA ASP A 131 -7.42 3.41 -17.27
C ASP A 131 -6.17 3.09 -16.43
N GLY A 132 -6.27 2.15 -15.47
CA GLY A 132 -5.17 1.66 -14.66
C GLY A 132 -5.01 2.35 -13.31
N THR A 133 -5.83 3.35 -12.98
CA THR A 133 -5.83 3.96 -11.65
C THR A 133 -6.48 3.05 -10.59
N PRO A 134 -6.10 3.14 -9.31
CA PRO A 134 -6.75 2.37 -8.23
C PRO A 134 -8.25 2.67 -8.14
N PHE A 135 -9.08 1.66 -7.85
CA PHE A 135 -10.52 1.85 -7.65
C PHE A 135 -10.83 2.53 -6.31
N GLY A 136 -10.54 3.83 -6.21
CA GLY A 136 -10.65 4.63 -5.00
C GLY A 136 -10.40 6.12 -5.28
N VAL A 137 -10.38 6.93 -4.22
CA VAL A 137 -10.20 8.40 -4.33
C VAL A 137 -8.79 8.80 -3.97
N LYS A 138 -8.19 9.66 -4.78
CA LYS A 138 -6.90 10.27 -4.47
C LYS A 138 -6.98 11.15 -3.21
N VAL A 139 -6.20 10.86 -2.19
CA VAL A 139 -5.90 11.69 -1.02
C VAL A 139 -4.92 12.77 -1.43
N GLU A 140 -5.43 13.99 -1.64
CA GLU A 140 -4.58 15.17 -1.77
C GLU A 140 -3.97 15.52 -0.40
N LYS A 141 -2.65 15.76 -0.38
CA LYS A 141 -1.93 16.24 0.82
C LYS A 141 -1.99 17.76 0.91
#